data_AF-A8XLG6-F1
#
_entry.id   AF-A8XLG6-F1
#
_cell.length_a   1.000
_cell.length_b   1.000
_cell.length_c   1.000
_cell.angle_alpha   90.00
_cell.angle_beta   90.00
_cell.angle_gamma   90.00
#
_symmetry.space_group_name_H-M   'P 1'
#
loop_
_entity.id
_entity.type
_entity.pdbx_description
1 polymer ?
#
loop_
_entity_poly.entity_id
_entity_poly.type
_entity_poly.pdbx_seq_one_letter_code
_entity_poly.pdbx_strand_id
1 'polypeptide(L)'
;MATPGTLPSLNSQCIYRALKMARLLNCHVSEWSRFDRKHYFYGDMPAGYQITQNHHPIAKNGNFGFWVFDEHLDVPYWKEVKILQLQLEQDSGKTIHLPSTSSEGGEGPKSLIDYNRAGCALIEIVTSPCFETAIEAIRFVQTLRLLIIHHNLSNGELHKGHLRVDANVSLERDTVPVEK
;
A
#
# COMPACT_ATOMS: atom_id res chain seq x y z
N MET A 1 -1.50 2.26 21.32
CA MET A 1 -2.55 3.11 21.94
C MET A 1 -2.17 4.57 22.13
N ALA A 2 -0.88 4.97 22.00
CA ALA A 2 -0.47 6.38 22.06
C ALA A 2 -0.90 7.11 23.35
N THR A 3 -0.81 6.43 24.50
CA THR A 3 -1.09 7.06 25.78
C THR A 3 -0.07 8.15 26.07
N PRO A 4 -0.45 9.22 26.81
CA PRO A 4 0.47 10.31 27.13
C PRO A 4 1.79 9.80 27.72
N GLY A 5 2.92 10.33 27.22
CA GLY A 5 4.27 9.95 27.66
C GLY A 5 4.89 8.74 26.97
N THR A 6 4.17 8.04 26.08
CA THR A 6 4.74 6.92 25.32
C THR A 6 5.56 7.38 24.12
N LEU A 7 6.62 6.65 23.78
CA LEU A 7 7.50 6.92 22.64
C LEU A 7 7.57 5.70 21.71
N PRO A 8 7.65 5.89 20.38
CA PRO A 8 7.80 4.79 19.44
C PRO A 8 9.21 4.19 19.51
N SER A 9 9.30 2.86 19.36
CA SER A 9 10.55 2.14 19.15
C SER A 9 10.48 1.39 17.83
N LEU A 10 11.56 1.46 17.04
CA LEU A 10 11.61 0.90 15.70
C LEU A 10 11.83 -0.62 15.75
N ASN A 11 10.98 -1.37 15.04
CA ASN A 11 11.15 -2.81 14.88
C ASN A 11 12.17 -3.11 13.76
N SER A 12 13.32 -3.69 14.13
CA SER A 12 14.40 -4.05 13.21
C SER A 12 13.97 -5.03 12.12
N GLN A 13 13.00 -5.91 12.40
CA GLN A 13 12.49 -6.87 11.42
C GLN A 13 11.75 -6.18 10.27
N CYS A 14 11.09 -5.06 10.55
CA CYS A 14 10.41 -4.26 9.52
C CYS A 14 11.41 -3.66 8.53
N ILE A 15 12.54 -3.15 9.05
CA ILE A 15 13.65 -2.65 8.23
C ILE A 15 14.19 -3.78 7.34
N TYR A 16 14.48 -4.95 7.93
CA TYR A 16 14.99 -6.09 7.18
C TYR A 16 14.05 -6.51 6.04
N ARG A 17 12.75 -6.60 6.31
CA ARG A 17 11.73 -6.93 5.30
C ARG A 17 11.63 -5.87 4.21
N ALA A 18 11.70 -4.59 4.56
CA ALA A 18 11.69 -3.49 3.59
C ALA A 18 12.94 -3.48 2.70
N LEU A 19 14.13 -3.72 3.27
CA LEU A 19 15.37 -3.83 2.50
C LEU A 19 15.37 -5.05 1.56
N LYS A 20 14.83 -6.19 2.03
CA LYS A 20 14.65 -7.37 1.19
C LYS A 20 13.68 -7.07 0.04
N MET A 21 12.56 -6.40 0.30
CA MET A 21 11.61 -5.99 -0.73
C MET A 21 12.23 -5.00 -1.72
N ALA A 22 12.97 -4.01 -1.22
CA ALA A 22 13.70 -3.05 -2.05
C ALA A 22 14.65 -3.77 -3.01
N ARG A 23 15.38 -4.79 -2.54
CA ARG A 23 16.29 -5.54 -3.42
C ARG A 23 15.56 -6.37 -4.47
N LEU A 24 14.43 -6.99 -4.11
CA LEU A 24 13.58 -7.76 -5.02
C LEU A 24 12.96 -6.89 -6.12
N LEU A 25 12.66 -5.64 -5.81
CA LEU A 25 12.13 -4.65 -6.75
C LEU A 25 13.22 -3.80 -7.41
N ASN A 26 14.48 -4.23 -7.32
CA ASN A 26 15.65 -3.52 -7.85
C ASN A 26 15.72 -2.03 -7.46
N CYS A 27 15.18 -1.65 -6.31
CA CYS A 27 15.22 -0.28 -5.82
C CYS A 27 16.62 0.08 -5.35
N HIS A 28 16.98 1.35 -5.50
CA HIS A 28 18.12 1.96 -4.84
C HIS A 28 17.79 2.20 -3.37
N VAL A 29 18.49 1.49 -2.47
CA VAL A 29 18.38 1.68 -1.01
C VAL A 29 19.02 3.02 -0.64
N SER A 30 18.29 3.85 0.12
CA SER A 30 18.79 5.14 0.57
C SER A 30 19.89 4.95 1.64
N GLU A 31 20.97 5.71 1.55
CA GLU A 31 22.05 5.71 2.56
C GLU A 31 21.53 6.11 3.95
N TRP A 32 20.55 7.01 3.98
CA TRP A 32 19.80 7.39 5.16
C TRP A 32 18.31 7.51 4.83
N SER A 33 17.46 7.27 5.83
CA SER A 33 16.01 7.45 5.73
C SER A 33 15.48 8.10 7.01
N ARG A 34 14.30 8.71 6.94
CA ARG A 34 13.70 9.42 8.09
C ARG A 34 12.23 9.10 8.21
N PHE A 35 11.77 8.93 9.43
CA PHE A 35 10.34 8.87 9.74
C PHE A 35 9.75 10.27 9.91
N ASP A 36 8.63 10.50 9.25
CA ASP A 36 7.84 11.72 9.30
C ASP A 36 6.49 11.45 9.98
N ARG A 37 5.80 12.51 10.42
CA ARG A 37 4.44 12.44 10.98
C ARG A 37 3.44 13.01 9.99
N LYS A 38 2.56 12.16 9.47
CA LYS A 38 1.41 12.56 8.64
C LYS A 38 0.21 12.79 9.56
N HIS A 39 -0.11 14.04 9.84
CA HIS A 39 -1.15 14.43 10.80
C HIS A 39 -2.54 14.39 10.17
N TYR A 40 -3.49 13.73 10.84
CA TYR A 40 -4.91 13.76 10.52
C TYR A 40 -5.73 13.25 11.70
N PHE A 41 -6.94 13.77 11.85
CA PHE A 41 -7.84 13.36 12.92
C PHE A 41 -8.84 12.34 12.40
N TYR A 42 -8.73 11.10 12.88
CA TYR A 42 -9.72 10.06 12.67
C TYR A 42 -9.72 9.11 13.86
N GLY A 43 -10.88 8.55 14.19
CA GLY A 43 -11.05 7.73 15.39
C GLY A 43 -10.13 6.51 15.44
N ASP A 44 -9.78 5.93 14.29
CA ASP A 44 -8.90 4.76 14.21
C ASP A 44 -7.39 5.06 14.33
N MET A 45 -7.01 6.34 14.44
CA MET A 45 -5.63 6.80 14.55
C MET A 45 -5.37 7.43 15.92
N PRO A 46 -4.97 6.65 16.93
CA PRO A 46 -4.96 7.10 18.33
C PRO A 46 -3.94 8.21 18.61
N ALA A 47 -2.87 8.31 17.82
CA ALA A 47 -1.85 9.34 17.98
C ALA A 47 -2.22 10.69 17.34
N GLY A 48 -3.28 10.76 16.51
CA GLY A 48 -3.58 11.92 15.67
C GLY A 48 -2.58 12.16 14.54
N TYR A 49 -1.66 11.22 14.32
CA TYR A 49 -0.72 11.19 13.21
C TYR A 49 -0.28 9.75 12.92
N GLN A 50 0.02 9.49 11.66
CA GLN A 50 0.65 8.25 11.20
C GLN A 50 2.16 8.46 11.09
N ILE A 51 2.95 7.52 11.61
CA ILE A 51 4.39 7.48 11.36
C ILE A 51 4.62 6.83 9.99
N THR A 52 5.28 7.56 9.09
CA THR A 52 5.53 7.15 7.68
C THR A 52 6.89 7.70 7.20
N GLN A 53 7.26 7.56 5.92
CA GLN A 53 8.50 8.12 5.34
C GLN A 53 8.23 8.90 4.05
N ASN A 54 7.59 10.07 4.16
CA ASN A 54 7.18 10.85 2.99
C ASN A 54 8.37 11.45 2.22
N HIS A 55 9.32 12.08 2.93
CA HIS A 55 10.39 12.86 2.27
C HIS A 55 11.65 12.03 2.00
N HIS A 56 11.98 11.11 2.90
CA HIS A 56 13.21 10.31 2.85
C HIS A 56 12.88 8.82 3.02
N PRO A 57 12.28 8.19 1.99
CA PRO A 57 11.91 6.78 2.03
C PRO A 57 13.15 5.87 2.09
N ILE A 58 12.94 4.66 2.60
CA ILE A 58 14.01 3.67 2.74
C ILE A 58 14.58 3.21 1.38
N ALA A 59 13.79 3.22 0.31
CA ALA A 59 14.28 2.95 -1.04
C ALA A 59 13.46 3.66 -2.13
N LYS A 60 14.06 3.86 -3.30
CA LYS A 60 13.45 4.56 -4.44
C LYS A 60 14.00 4.04 -5.78
N ASN A 61 13.41 4.46 -6.89
CA ASN A 61 13.91 4.24 -8.25
C ASN A 61 14.19 2.75 -8.57
N GLY A 62 13.21 1.89 -8.30
CA GLY A 62 13.27 0.48 -8.66
C GLY A 62 12.58 0.16 -9.97
N ASN A 63 12.59 -1.13 -10.32
CA ASN A 63 11.85 -1.68 -11.44
C ASN A 63 11.35 -3.09 -11.13
N PHE A 64 10.22 -3.44 -11.72
CA PHE A 64 9.62 -4.75 -11.57
C PHE A 64 9.04 -5.23 -12.89
N GLY A 65 9.60 -6.31 -13.40
CA GLY A 65 9.18 -6.95 -14.64
C GLY A 65 8.25 -8.13 -14.39
N PHE A 66 7.25 -8.28 -15.26
CA PHE A 66 6.26 -9.35 -15.20
C PHE A 66 5.67 -9.65 -16.59
N TRP A 67 5.13 -10.85 -16.74
CA TRP A 67 4.39 -11.24 -17.93
C TRP A 67 2.93 -10.78 -17.83
N VAL A 68 2.44 -10.21 -18.93
CA VAL A 68 1.03 -9.89 -19.14
C VAL A 68 0.47 -10.96 -20.07
N PHE A 69 -0.60 -11.61 -19.63
CA PHE A 69 -1.28 -12.66 -20.37
C PHE A 69 -2.75 -12.72 -19.95
N ASP A 70 -3.62 -13.06 -20.89
CA ASP A 70 -5.06 -13.17 -20.69
C ASP A 70 -5.66 -14.02 -21.81
N GLU A 71 -6.88 -14.52 -21.62
CA GLU A 71 -7.58 -15.29 -22.65
C GLU A 71 -7.97 -14.43 -23.87
N HIS A 72 -8.07 -13.11 -23.68
CA HIS A 72 -8.39 -12.15 -24.73
C HIS A 72 -7.17 -11.48 -25.36
N LEU A 73 -5.94 -11.90 -24.98
CA LEU A 73 -4.70 -11.41 -25.58
C LEU A 73 -4.17 -12.42 -26.60
N ASP A 74 -3.94 -11.98 -27.83
CA ASP A 74 -3.39 -12.83 -28.90
C ASP A 74 -2.01 -13.39 -28.53
N VAL A 75 -1.15 -12.56 -27.94
CA VAL A 75 0.22 -12.94 -27.56
C VAL A 75 0.56 -12.34 -26.18
N PRO A 76 0.99 -13.19 -25.21
CA PRO A 76 1.57 -12.72 -23.96
C PRO A 76 2.79 -11.83 -24.19
N TYR A 77 2.94 -10.76 -23.40
CA TYR A 77 4.06 -9.85 -23.52
C TYR A 77 4.70 -9.51 -22.18
N TRP A 78 5.97 -9.11 -22.23
CA TRP A 78 6.72 -8.67 -21.06
C TRP A 78 6.51 -7.18 -20.83
N LYS A 79 6.24 -6.78 -19.59
CA LYS A 79 6.16 -5.38 -19.18
C LYS A 79 7.05 -5.14 -17.96
N GLU A 80 7.68 -3.97 -17.93
CA GLU A 80 8.45 -3.49 -16.78
C GLU A 80 7.81 -2.22 -16.24
N VAL A 81 7.57 -2.20 -14.92
CA VAL A 81 7.00 -1.06 -14.18
C VAL A 81 8.09 -0.44 -13.33
N LYS A 82 8.19 0.89 -13.35
CA LYS A 82 9.09 1.61 -12.44
C LYS A 82 8.44 1.73 -11.05
N ILE A 83 9.24 1.45 -10.03
CA ILE A 83 8.88 1.67 -8.64
C ILE A 83 9.47 3.02 -8.23
N LEU A 84 8.61 4.01 -8.00
CA LEU A 84 9.05 5.34 -7.58
C LEU A 84 9.61 5.30 -6.16
N GLN A 85 8.88 4.65 -5.25
CA GLN A 85 9.14 4.73 -3.82
C GLN A 85 8.74 3.44 -3.11
N LEU A 86 9.53 3.06 -2.12
CA LEU A 86 9.21 2.05 -1.12
C LEU A 86 9.42 2.66 0.26
N GLN A 87 8.38 2.69 1.08
CA GLN A 87 8.42 3.33 2.39
C GLN A 87 7.84 2.44 3.49
N LEU A 88 8.31 2.67 4.72
CA LEU A 88 7.74 2.07 5.93
C LEU A 88 6.68 3.00 6.51
N GLU A 89 5.54 2.44 6.91
CA GLU A 89 4.49 3.17 7.61
C GLU A 89 3.79 2.31 8.67
N GLN A 90 2.97 2.95 9.50
CA GLN A 90 2.10 2.30 10.47
C GLN A 90 0.66 2.20 9.95
N ASP A 91 0.01 1.07 10.18
CA ASP A 91 -1.41 0.90 9.88
C ASP A 91 -2.31 1.60 10.92
N SER A 92 -3.53 1.94 10.50
CA SER A 92 -4.58 2.45 11.40
C SER A 92 -5.39 1.30 12.02
N GLY A 93 -6.19 1.63 13.03
CA GLY A 93 -7.17 0.73 13.61
C GLY A 93 -8.31 0.39 12.62
N LYS A 94 -9.36 -0.24 13.13
CA LYS A 94 -10.56 -0.57 12.37
C LYS A 94 -11.76 0.14 12.98
N THR A 95 -12.53 0.84 12.16
CA THR A 95 -13.82 1.41 12.54
C THR A 95 -14.96 0.51 12.07
N ILE A 96 -15.92 0.25 12.94
CA ILE A 96 -17.14 -0.53 12.66
C ILE A 96 -18.33 0.37 12.94
N HIS A 97 -19.08 0.71 11.89
CA HIS A 97 -20.29 1.52 12.01
C HIS A 97 -21.49 0.61 12.31
N LEU A 98 -22.17 0.89 13.42
CA LEU A 98 -23.42 0.22 13.78
C LEU A 98 -24.59 1.10 13.32
N PRO A 99 -25.53 0.55 12.52
CA PRO A 99 -26.74 1.27 12.16
C PRO A 99 -27.58 1.56 13.41
N SER A 100 -28.44 2.57 13.33
CA SER A 100 -29.42 2.82 14.41
C SER A 100 -30.32 1.60 14.58
N THR A 101 -30.42 1.07 15.80
CA THR A 101 -31.16 -0.15 16.11
C THR A 101 -32.59 0.11 16.61
N SER A 102 -33.12 1.35 16.54
CA SER A 102 -34.46 1.67 17.04
C SER A 102 -35.21 2.71 16.20
N SER A 103 -36.42 2.34 15.75
CA SER A 103 -37.45 3.25 15.20
C SER A 103 -38.25 3.99 16.28
N GLU A 104 -38.06 3.64 17.55
CA GLU A 104 -38.66 4.33 18.70
C GLU A 104 -37.57 4.64 19.73
N GLY A 105 -37.28 5.92 19.92
CA GLY A 105 -36.64 6.44 21.13
C GLY A 105 -35.29 5.84 21.53
N GLY A 106 -34.22 6.31 20.88
CA GLY A 106 -33.00 6.68 21.61
C GLY A 106 -31.81 5.74 21.47
N GLU A 107 -31.15 5.76 20.31
CA GLU A 107 -29.68 5.83 20.19
C GLU A 107 -29.34 6.09 18.72
N GLY A 108 -28.58 7.15 18.43
CA GLY A 108 -28.12 7.45 17.07
C GLY A 108 -27.10 6.43 16.55
N PRO A 109 -26.70 6.50 15.27
CA PRO A 109 -25.64 5.64 14.74
C PRO A 109 -24.36 5.78 15.57
N LYS A 110 -23.75 4.65 15.94
CA LYS A 110 -22.51 4.59 16.74
C LYS A 110 -21.38 3.99 15.93
N SER A 111 -20.15 4.36 16.26
CA SER A 111 -18.96 3.75 15.68
C SER A 111 -18.14 3.09 16.78
N LEU A 112 -17.82 1.81 16.60
CA LEU A 112 -16.90 1.06 17.45
C LEU A 112 -15.51 1.11 16.81
N ILE A 113 -14.47 1.30 17.63
CA ILE A 113 -13.09 1.42 17.16
C ILE A 113 -12.27 0.29 17.79
N ASP A 114 -11.65 -0.53 16.94
CA ASP A 114 -10.73 -1.60 17.32
C ASP A 114 -9.29 -1.20 16.96
N TYR A 115 -8.43 -1.05 17.97
CA TYR A 115 -7.03 -0.66 17.81
C TYR A 115 -6.05 -1.84 17.68
N ASN A 116 -6.51 -3.10 17.59
CA ASN A 116 -5.61 -4.26 17.49
C ASN A 116 -4.66 -4.19 16.27
N ARG A 117 -5.09 -3.53 15.19
CA ARG A 117 -4.28 -3.30 13.98
C ARG A 117 -3.43 -2.02 14.04
N ALA A 118 -3.76 -1.09 14.93
CA ALA A 118 -3.09 0.22 14.96
C ALA A 118 -1.61 0.07 15.31
N GLY A 119 -0.73 0.57 14.44
CA GLY A 119 0.72 0.44 14.60
C GLY A 119 1.34 -0.81 13.98
N CYS A 120 0.54 -1.68 13.35
CA CYS A 120 1.08 -2.75 12.50
C CYS A 120 1.97 -2.16 11.40
N ALA A 121 3.10 -2.82 11.12
CA ALA A 121 4.04 -2.33 10.12
C ALA A 121 3.53 -2.60 8.71
N LEU A 122 3.65 -1.60 7.85
CA LEU A 122 3.35 -1.67 6.43
C LEU A 122 4.56 -1.28 5.60
N ILE A 123 4.63 -1.85 4.41
CA ILE A 123 5.48 -1.38 3.32
C ILE A 123 4.54 -0.84 2.25
N GLU A 124 4.64 0.44 1.97
CA GLU A 124 3.92 1.06 0.85
C GLU A 124 4.86 1.10 -0.36
N ILE A 125 4.35 0.65 -1.50
CA ILE A 125 5.07 0.57 -2.78
C ILE A 125 4.32 1.46 -3.77
N VAL A 126 4.99 2.50 -4.26
CA VAL A 126 4.41 3.45 -5.22
C VAL A 126 5.02 3.19 -6.59
N THR A 127 4.17 2.92 -7.56
CA THR A 127 4.54 2.71 -8.97
C THR A 127 4.48 4.02 -9.75
N SER A 128 5.19 4.09 -10.89
CA SER A 128 4.94 5.14 -11.88
C SER A 128 3.59 4.90 -12.57
N PRO A 129 2.93 5.94 -13.11
CA PRO A 129 1.69 5.78 -13.89
C PRO A 129 2.01 5.19 -15.27
N CYS A 130 2.26 3.88 -15.33
CA CYS A 130 2.69 3.17 -16.54
C CYS A 130 1.84 1.94 -16.90
N PHE A 131 0.68 1.80 -16.27
CA PHE A 131 -0.33 0.82 -16.66
C PHE A 131 -1.28 1.47 -17.66
N GLU A 132 -1.49 0.81 -18.80
CA GLU A 132 -2.37 1.28 -19.87
C GLU A 132 -3.70 0.52 -19.88
N THR A 133 -3.69 -0.71 -19.35
CA THR A 133 -4.86 -1.57 -19.31
C THR A 133 -5.09 -2.16 -17.92
N ALA A 134 -6.34 -2.51 -17.63
CA ALA A 134 -6.69 -3.17 -16.36
C ALA A 134 -5.97 -4.51 -16.19
N ILE A 135 -5.75 -5.25 -17.29
CA ILE A 135 -5.08 -6.55 -17.23
C ILE A 135 -3.61 -6.43 -16.77
N GLU A 136 -2.90 -5.38 -17.20
CA GLU A 136 -1.54 -5.13 -16.73
C GLU A 136 -1.49 -4.88 -15.22
N ALA A 137 -2.42 -4.06 -14.70
CA ALA A 137 -2.52 -3.78 -13.28
C ALA A 137 -2.83 -5.05 -12.47
N ILE A 138 -3.77 -5.89 -12.95
CA ILE A 138 -4.10 -7.17 -12.32
C ILE A 138 -2.88 -8.09 -12.29
N ARG A 139 -2.18 -8.25 -13.42
CA ARG A 139 -1.00 -9.13 -13.51
C ARG A 139 0.17 -8.62 -12.69
N PHE A 140 0.34 -7.30 -12.59
CA PHE A 140 1.32 -6.71 -11.70
C PHE A 140 1.03 -7.07 -10.24
N VAL A 141 -0.19 -6.82 -9.74
CA VAL A 141 -0.56 -7.09 -8.34
C VAL A 141 -0.47 -8.58 -8.02
N GLN A 142 -0.92 -9.45 -8.93
CA GLN A 142 -0.83 -10.91 -8.76
C GLN A 142 0.63 -11.38 -8.67
N THR A 143 1.47 -10.94 -9.62
CA THR A 143 2.89 -11.32 -9.65
C THR A 143 3.63 -10.78 -8.42
N LEU A 144 3.38 -9.54 -8.04
CA LEU A 144 3.95 -8.92 -6.85
C LEU A 144 3.55 -9.66 -5.57
N ARG A 145 2.26 -10.02 -5.45
CA ARG A 145 1.75 -10.81 -4.32
C ARG A 145 2.43 -12.18 -4.24
N LEU A 146 2.59 -12.87 -5.37
CA LEU A 146 3.27 -14.16 -5.42
C LEU A 146 4.73 -14.03 -4.97
N LEU A 147 5.44 -13.00 -5.44
CA LEU A 147 6.81 -12.69 -5.02
C LEU A 147 6.90 -12.48 -3.50
N ILE A 148 6.00 -11.67 -2.93
CA ILE A 148 5.95 -11.35 -1.50
C ILE A 148 5.74 -12.62 -0.65
N ILE A 149 4.81 -13.49 -1.07
CA ILE A 149 4.52 -14.76 -0.40
C ILE A 149 5.72 -15.70 -0.51
N HIS A 150 6.25 -15.86 -1.72
CA HIS A 150 7.39 -16.74 -1.98
C HIS A 150 8.61 -16.39 -1.11
N HIS A 151 8.84 -15.10 -0.86
CA HIS A 151 9.93 -14.63 -0.02
C HIS A 151 9.59 -14.47 1.47
N ASN A 152 8.42 -14.96 1.91
CA ASN A 152 7.94 -14.90 3.30
C ASN A 152 7.93 -13.48 3.89
N LEU A 153 7.60 -12.48 3.07
CA LEU A 153 7.50 -11.08 3.51
C LEU A 153 6.12 -10.75 4.11
N SER A 154 5.07 -11.38 3.58
CA SER A 154 3.69 -11.33 4.07
C SER A 154 2.94 -12.58 3.63
N ASN A 155 1.89 -12.97 4.36
CA ASN A 155 0.99 -14.07 3.96
C ASN A 155 0.17 -13.71 2.71
N GLY A 156 0.04 -12.42 2.36
CA GLY A 156 -0.61 -11.96 1.14
C GLY A 156 -2.10 -12.31 1.03
N GLU A 157 -2.79 -12.65 2.11
CA GLU A 157 -4.22 -12.95 2.12
C GLU A 157 -5.06 -11.66 1.98
N LEU A 158 -5.66 -11.45 0.80
CA LEU A 158 -6.43 -10.24 0.50
C LEU A 158 -7.63 -10.05 1.43
N HIS A 159 -8.36 -11.14 1.71
CA HIS A 159 -9.53 -11.11 2.59
C HIS A 159 -9.20 -10.76 4.04
N LYS A 160 -7.93 -10.89 4.47
CA LYS A 160 -7.46 -10.44 5.80
C LYS A 160 -6.83 -9.06 5.77
N GLY A 161 -6.77 -8.40 4.61
CA GLY A 161 -6.18 -7.07 4.45
C GLY A 161 -4.64 -7.06 4.47
N HIS A 162 -3.98 -8.20 4.21
CA HIS A 162 -2.51 -8.27 4.18
C HIS A 162 -1.87 -7.54 2.98
N LEU A 163 -2.67 -7.24 1.95
CA LEU A 163 -2.29 -6.44 0.79
C LEU A 163 -3.50 -5.57 0.42
N ARG A 164 -3.26 -4.28 0.22
CA ARG A 164 -4.23 -3.28 -0.23
C ARG A 164 -3.65 -2.58 -1.45
N VAL A 165 -4.51 -2.16 -2.36
CA VAL A 165 -4.12 -1.48 -3.59
C VAL A 165 -5.11 -0.36 -3.86
N ASP A 166 -4.59 0.85 -3.97
CA ASP A 166 -5.31 2.00 -4.48
C ASP A 166 -4.79 2.30 -5.89
N ALA A 167 -5.70 2.45 -6.86
CA ALA A 167 -5.35 2.69 -8.26
C ALA A 167 -5.66 4.14 -8.65
N ASN A 168 -4.67 4.83 -9.20
CA ASN A 168 -4.85 6.15 -9.79
C ASN A 168 -5.09 5.98 -11.30
N VAL A 169 -6.24 6.46 -11.79
CA VAL A 169 -6.64 6.32 -13.20
C VAL A 169 -6.91 7.69 -13.79
N SER A 170 -6.27 7.98 -14.91
CA SER A 170 -6.53 9.14 -15.77
C SER A 170 -6.92 8.65 -17.16
N LEU A 171 -7.91 9.30 -17.78
CA LEU A 171 -8.34 8.99 -19.13
C LEU A 171 -7.79 10.04 -20.09
N GLU A 172 -7.26 9.58 -21.21
CA GLU A 172 -6.91 10.43 -22.36
C GLU A 172 -7.75 9.97 -23.56
N ARG A 173 -8.11 10.90 -24.45
CA ARG A 173 -8.73 10.51 -25.73
C ARG A 173 -7.64 9.89 -26.58
N ASP A 174 -7.93 8.76 -27.22
CA ASP A 174 -7.02 8.20 -28.23
C ASP A 174 -6.70 9.27 -29.27
N THR A 175 -5.47 9.77 -29.24
CA THR A 175 -4.93 10.61 -30.31
C THR A 175 -4.49 9.70 -31.44
N VAL A 176 -5.47 9.07 -32.09
CA VAL A 176 -5.23 8.52 -33.42
C VAL A 176 -4.79 9.71 -34.28
N PRO A 177 -3.58 9.70 -34.89
CA PRO A 177 -3.26 10.70 -35.87
C PRO A 177 -4.32 10.58 -36.96
N VAL A 178 -5.11 11.64 -37.16
CA VAL A 178 -6.00 11.71 -38.32
C VAL A 178 -5.08 11.62 -39.54
N GLU A 179 -5.10 10.48 -40.24
CA GLU A 179 -4.47 10.36 -41.55
C GLU A 179 -4.95 11.54 -42.40
N LYS A 180 -4.01 12.35 -42.88
CA LYS A 180 -4.28 13.43 -43.83
C LYS A 180 -4.45 12.89 -45.23
#